data_AF-A0A9N7YDJ9-F1
#
_entry.id   AF-A0A9N7YDJ9-F1
#
_cell.length_a   1.000
_cell.length_b   1.000
_cell.length_c   1.000
_cell.angle_alpha   90.00
_cell.angle_beta   90.00
_cell.angle_gamma   90.00
#
_symmetry.space_group_name_H-M   'P 1'
#
loop_
_entity.id
_entity.type
_entity.pdbx_description
1 polymer ?
#
loop_
_entity_poly.entity_id
_entity_poly.type
_entity_poly.pdbx_seq_one_letter_code
_entity_poly.pdbx_strand_id
1 'polypeptide(L)'
;MATGVDQAVGSSLVLFSLLLFTYYSVWVIILPFVEGDHVLHKYFLPREYSVILPGIAAVILLLCIGSFIALIMWKNRKPKKVD
;
A
#
# COMPACT_ATOMS: atom_id res chain seq x y z
N MET A 1 8.39 -24.86 17.21
CA MET A 1 9.27 -23.74 17.62
C MET A 1 9.62 -22.97 16.36
N ALA A 2 9.44 -21.66 16.32
CA ALA A 2 9.94 -20.85 15.21
C ALA A 2 11.46 -21.02 15.14
N THR A 3 12.00 -21.28 13.95
CA THR A 3 13.44 -21.41 13.78
C THR A 3 14.10 -20.05 14.00
N GLY A 4 15.39 -20.01 14.36
CA GLY A 4 16.10 -18.73 14.54
C GLY A 4 16.05 -17.83 13.30
N VAL A 5 15.92 -18.44 12.11
CA VAL A 5 15.72 -17.74 10.84
C VAL A 5 14.34 -17.07 10.78
N ASP A 6 13.27 -17.78 11.16
CA ASP A 6 11.91 -17.21 11.19
C ASP A 6 11.83 -15.98 12.12
N GLN A 7 12.51 -16.05 13.27
CA GLN A 7 12.56 -14.93 14.22
C GLN A 7 13.34 -13.73 13.68
N ALA A 8 14.46 -13.97 12.98
CA ALA A 8 15.25 -12.90 12.36
C ALA A 8 14.47 -12.20 11.25
N VAL A 9 13.77 -12.96 10.39
CA VAL A 9 12.91 -12.41 9.33
C VAL A 9 11.73 -11.63 9.91
N GLY A 10 11.07 -12.16 10.95
CA GLY A 10 10.01 -11.43 11.63
C GLY A 10 10.49 -10.10 12.20
N SER A 11 11.65 -10.12 12.86
CA SER A 11 12.25 -8.92 13.47
C SER A 11 12.65 -7.87 12.43
N SER A 12 13.22 -8.30 11.30
CA SER A 12 13.59 -7.40 10.21
C SER A 12 12.37 -6.77 9.53
N LEU A 13 11.31 -7.54 9.31
CA LEU A 13 10.05 -7.02 8.77
C LEU A 13 9.41 -5.99 9.72
N VAL A 14 9.43 -6.22 11.03
CA VAL A 14 8.93 -5.27 12.03
C VAL A 14 9.75 -3.98 12.02
N LEU A 15 11.08 -4.08 12.05
CA LEU A 15 11.96 -2.91 12.00
C LEU A 15 11.74 -2.10 10.72
N PHE A 16 11.68 -2.78 9.57
CA PHE A 16 11.43 -2.15 8.28
C PHE A 16 10.07 -1.45 8.24
N SER A 17 9.03 -2.11 8.76
CA SER A 17 7.69 -1.54 8.88
C SER A 17 7.66 -0.30 9.77
N LEU A 18 8.36 -0.32 10.90
CA LEU A 18 8.48 0.84 11.80
C LEU A 18 9.16 2.03 11.12
N LEU A 19 10.21 1.79 10.32
CA LEU A 19 10.88 2.84 9.56
C LEU A 19 9.95 3.47 8.52
N LEU A 20 9.26 2.65 7.73
CA LEU A 20 8.29 3.12 6.75
C LEU A 20 7.13 3.89 7.41
N PHE A 21 6.60 3.35 8.50
CA PHE A 21 5.52 3.98 9.26
C PHE A 21 5.93 5.34 9.81
N THR A 22 7.14 5.43 10.36
CA THR A 22 7.67 6.70 10.89
C THR A 22 7.88 7.70 9.77
N TYR A 23 8.52 7.30 8.67
CA TYR A 23 8.72 8.15 7.49
C TYR A 23 7.39 8.72 6.97
N TYR A 24 6.40 7.83 6.80
CA TYR A 24 5.08 8.21 6.30
C TYR A 24 4.30 9.08 7.28
N SER A 25 4.41 8.80 8.59
CA SER A 25 3.75 9.60 9.64
C SER A 25 4.33 11.02 9.70
N VAL A 26 5.66 11.17 9.64
CA VAL A 26 6.31 12.49 9.54
C VAL A 26 5.83 13.21 8.28
N TRP A 27 5.75 12.49 7.16
CA TRP A 27 5.32 13.06 5.89
C TRP A 27 3.87 13.59 5.91
N VAL A 28 2.94 12.82 6.48
CA VAL A 28 1.51 13.19 6.51
C VAL A 28 1.18 14.19 7.63
N ILE A 29 1.77 14.00 8.81
CA ILE A 29 1.37 14.73 10.03
C ILE A 29 2.28 15.93 10.28
N ILE A 30 3.59 15.82 10.08
CA ILE A 30 4.54 16.89 10.45
C ILE A 30 4.79 17.86 9.30
N LEU A 31 5.10 17.35 8.10
CA LEU A 31 5.35 18.16 6.91
C LEU A 31 4.28 19.24 6.64
N PRO A 32 2.97 19.04 6.92
CA PRO A 32 2.00 20.09 6.66
C PRO A 32 2.17 21.38 7.46
N PHE A 33 2.86 21.31 8.61
CA PHE A 33 3.10 22.43 9.53
C PHE A 33 4.52 23.01 9.40
N VAL A 34 5.35 22.44 8.51
CA VAL A 34 6.71 22.92 8.24
C VAL A 34 6.66 23.97 7.12
N GLU A 35 7.48 25.01 7.25
CA GLU A 35 7.59 26.06 6.23
C GLU A 35 8.16 25.53 4.92
N GLY A 36 7.67 26.06 3.79
CA GLY A 36 8.00 25.57 2.44
C GLY A 36 9.48 25.62 2.06
N ASP A 37 10.27 26.52 2.65
CA ASP A 37 11.71 26.67 2.40
C ASP A 37 12.57 25.72 3.27
N HIS A 38 11.95 25.02 4.22
CA HIS A 38 12.67 24.16 5.15
C HIS A 38 13.28 22.94 4.43
N VAL A 39 14.49 22.56 4.84
CA VAL A 39 15.26 21.43 4.26
C VAL A 39 14.51 20.10 4.24
N LEU A 40 13.50 19.94 5.10
CA LEU A 40 12.65 18.74 5.14
C LEU A 40 11.91 18.53 3.83
N HIS A 41 11.50 19.58 3.12
CA HIS A 41 10.85 19.46 1.81
C HIS A 41 11.75 18.85 0.72
N LYS A 42 13.07 18.75 0.94
CA LYS A 42 13.98 18.03 0.04
C LYS A 42 14.01 16.51 0.28
N TYR A 43 13.64 16.06 1.47
CA TYR A 43 13.64 14.64 1.86
C TYR A 43 12.27 13.97 1.67
N PHE A 44 11.22 14.77 1.53
CA PHE A 44 9.86 14.30 1.31
C PHE A 44 9.35 14.70 -0.07
N LEU A 45 8.53 13.86 -0.68
CA LEU A 45 7.82 14.24 -1.90
C LEU A 45 6.83 15.38 -1.59
N PRO A 46 6.40 16.14 -2.63
CA PRO A 46 5.35 17.12 -2.50
C PRO A 46 4.11 16.54 -1.80
N ARG A 47 3.45 17.38 -1.00
CA ARG A 47 2.34 16.99 -0.12
C ARG A 47 1.26 16.17 -0.82
N GLU A 48 0.91 16.53 -2.06
CA GLU A 48 -0.12 15.84 -2.85
C GLU A 48 0.11 14.33 -2.94
N TYR A 49 1.38 13.90 -3.00
CA TYR A 49 1.71 12.48 -3.12
C TYR A 49 1.41 11.69 -1.85
N SER A 50 1.34 12.32 -0.68
CA SER A 50 0.97 11.62 0.56
C SER A 50 -0.49 11.15 0.52
N VAL A 51 -1.36 11.81 -0.24
CA VAL A 51 -2.77 11.40 -0.42
C VAL A 51 -2.93 10.52 -1.66
N ILE A 52 -2.23 10.86 -2.75
CA ILE A 52 -2.31 10.11 -4.01
C ILE A 52 -1.81 8.67 -3.85
N LEU A 53 -0.76 8.44 -3.06
CA LEU A 53 -0.12 7.12 -2.97
C LEU A 53 -1.04 6.05 -2.33
N PRO A 54 -1.71 6.31 -1.19
CA PRO A 54 -2.80 5.45 -0.70
C PRO A 54 -3.98 5.34 -1.67
N GLY A 55 -4.33 6.45 -2.35
CA GLY A 55 -5.42 6.46 -3.33
C GLY A 55 -5.18 5.48 -4.48
N ILE A 56 -3.97 5.50 -5.06
CA ILE A 56 -3.57 4.56 -6.11
C ILE A 56 -3.58 3.13 -5.59
N ALA A 57 -3.06 2.89 -4.38
CA ALA A 57 -3.08 1.56 -3.77
C ALA A 57 -4.50 1.02 -3.61
N ALA A 58 -5.45 1.86 -3.19
CA ALA A 58 -6.86 1.50 -3.07
C ALA A 58 -7.50 1.17 -4.44
N VAL A 59 -7.20 1.98 -5.46
CA VAL A 59 -7.69 1.73 -6.84
C VAL A 59 -7.13 0.41 -7.37
N ILE A 60 -5.84 0.15 -7.21
CA ILE A 60 -5.21 -1.11 -7.63
C ILE A 60 -5.88 -2.29 -6.92
N LEU A 61 -6.07 -2.20 -5.60
CA LEU A 61 -6.75 -3.25 -4.83
C LEU A 61 -8.16 -3.52 -5.37
N LEU A 62 -8.93 -2.46 -5.65
CA LEU A 62 -10.28 -2.56 -6.20
C LEU A 62 -10.27 -3.23 -7.58
N LEU A 63 -9.33 -2.85 -8.46
CA LEU A 63 -9.16 -3.48 -9.77
C LEU A 63 -8.76 -4.96 -9.65
N CYS A 64 -7.89 -5.31 -8.69
CA CYS A 64 -7.53 -6.69 -8.40
C CYS A 64 -8.76 -7.51 -7.97
N ILE A 65 -9.58 -6.98 -7.06
CA ILE A 65 -10.81 -7.64 -6.61
C ILE A 65 -11.80 -7.78 -7.77
N GLY A 66 -12.04 -6.70 -8.52
CA GLY A 66 -12.96 -6.69 -9.65
C GLY A 66 -12.56 -7.66 -10.75
N SER A 67 -11.27 -7.69 -11.11
CA SER A 67 -10.73 -8.63 -12.10
C SER A 67 -10.86 -10.08 -11.62
N PHE A 68 -10.56 -10.37 -10.35
CA PHE A 68 -10.74 -11.70 -9.77
C PHE A 68 -12.20 -12.18 -9.88
N ILE A 69 -13.16 -11.33 -9.50
CA ILE A 69 -14.60 -11.66 -9.61
C ILE A 69 -14.98 -11.91 -11.08
N ALA A 70 -14.55 -11.03 -11.99
CA ALA A 70 -14.85 -11.17 -13.41
C ALA A 70 -14.31 -12.48 -13.99
N LEU A 71 -13.09 -12.88 -13.62
CA LEU A 71 -12.47 -14.14 -14.03
C LEU A 71 -13.26 -15.36 -13.53
N ILE A 72 -13.70 -15.34 -12.27
CA ILE A 72 -14.51 -16.42 -11.70
C ILE A 72 -15.89 -16.50 -12.38
N MET A 73 -16.56 -15.37 -12.61
CA MET A 73 -17.83 -15.33 -13.33
C MET A 73 -17.71 -15.85 -14.76
N TRP A 74 -16.63 -15.48 -15.47
CA TRP A 74 -16.36 -15.98 -16.81
C TRP A 74 -16.19 -17.49 -16.81
N LYS A 75 -15.36 -18.02 -15.89
CA LYS A 75 -15.08 -19.46 -15.82
C LYS A 75 -16.31 -20.29 -15.46
N ASN A 76 -17.23 -19.72 -14.70
CA ASN A 76 -18.44 -20.41 -14.23
C ASN A 76 -19.66 -20.24 -15.16
N ARG A 77 -19.54 -19.54 -16.31
CA ARG A 77 -20.65 -19.46 -17.28
C ARG A 77 -20.93 -20.85 -17.87
N LYS A 78 -22.08 -21.43 -17.55
CA LYS A 78 -22.60 -22.61 -18.27
C LYS A 78 -23.21 -22.16 -19.61
N PRO A 79 -22.97 -22.86 -20.73
CA PRO A 79 -23.66 -22.57 -21.97
C PRO A 79 -25.16 -22.77 -21.75
N LYS A 80 -25.96 -21.79 -22.16
CA LYS A 80 -27.42 -21.89 -22.12
C LYS A 80 -27.81 -23.01 -23.10
N LYS A 81 -28.36 -24.12 -22.60
CA LYS A 81 -29.05 -25.09 -23.46
C LYS A 81 -30.21 -24.34 -24.11
N VAL A 82 -30.18 -24.29 -25.43
CA VAL A 82 -31.31 -23.86 -26.25
C VAL A 82 -32.11 -25.14 -26.48
N ASP A 83 -33.24 -25.26 -25.78
CA ASP A 83 -34.27 -26.27 -26.08
C ASP A 83 -35.07 -25.84 -27.32
#